data_AF-A0A246AKM1-F1
#
_entry.id   AF-A0A246AKM1-F1
#
_cell.length_a   1.000
_cell.length_b   1.000
_cell.length_c   1.000
_cell.angle_alpha   90.00
_cell.angle_beta   90.00
_cell.angle_gamma   90.00
#
_symmetry.space_group_name_H-M   'P 1'
#
loop_
_entity.id
_entity.type
_entity.pdbx_description
1 polymer ?
#
loop_
_entity_poly.entity_id
_entity_poly.type
_entity_poly.pdbx_seq_one_letter_code
_entity_poly.pdbx_strand_id
1 'polypeptide(L)'
;MMRKIYTLFFVLLSFGLYKSQETLPYYQQYLLEGDFLFNPAQYGKTDNVVLNLNYQKQFSQFSESPNVQSIGLHANIFDRVGAGLSFFKDQNGPISSNGISGGASYFIPIDDDGERKSQFSFGTNVNFYNMHIDLAKLSPQDPGDPTLASDANSLFLVYANLGMAVTYRNFSAGVSVNDIALTNDIPIVNGIEPEPTKFNINAGYDFYLNDQFYVSPSVLMNFSTNSSRITDMNLMATLLGDESSFSAGASFRTSKNRFGSQNLGISPIVKATVSNFFFGASYNFGLSDIQQYAGSSFMLSVGYNFENFINTRGYRY
;
A
#
# COMPACT_ATOMS: atom_id res chain seq x y z
N MET A 1 1.66 -7.66 -35.71
CA MET A 1 1.39 -7.74 -34.26
C MET A 1 2.58 -7.28 -33.41
N MET A 2 3.81 -7.73 -33.69
CA MET A 2 5.01 -7.38 -32.89
C MET A 2 5.38 -5.88 -32.87
N ARG A 3 5.14 -5.13 -33.96
CA ARG A 3 5.40 -3.66 -33.98
C ARG A 3 4.56 -2.87 -32.97
N LYS A 4 3.33 -3.29 -32.65
CA LYS A 4 2.46 -2.60 -31.68
C LYS A 4 2.90 -2.86 -30.22
N ILE A 5 3.53 -4.00 -29.95
CA ILE A 5 4.12 -4.34 -28.65
C ILE A 5 5.35 -3.47 -28.38
N TYR A 6 6.20 -3.22 -29.38
CA TYR A 6 7.32 -2.30 -29.23
C TYR A 6 6.88 -0.85 -29.05
N THR A 7 5.79 -0.42 -29.70
CA THR A 7 5.23 0.93 -29.47
C THR A 7 4.66 1.06 -28.06
N LEU A 8 3.98 0.03 -27.53
CA LEU A 8 3.50 0.01 -26.14
C LEU A 8 4.67 0.05 -25.14
N PHE A 9 5.75 -0.70 -25.43
CA PHE A 9 6.97 -0.73 -24.63
C PHE A 9 7.78 0.58 -24.71
N PHE A 10 7.72 1.28 -25.84
CA PHE A 10 8.40 2.56 -26.07
C PHE A 10 7.64 3.75 -25.47
N VAL A 11 6.31 3.68 -25.41
CA VAL A 11 5.45 4.64 -24.69
C VAL A 11 5.58 4.49 -23.17
N LEU A 12 5.83 3.27 -22.66
CA LEU A 12 6.17 3.02 -21.24
C LEU A 12 7.55 3.55 -20.83
N LEU A 13 8.45 3.81 -21.78
CA LEU A 13 9.83 4.24 -21.54
C LEU A 13 10.03 5.76 -21.56
N SER A 14 9.00 6.56 -21.86
CA SER A 14 9.15 8.00 -22.18
C SER A 14 8.80 8.98 -21.04
N PHE A 15 8.55 8.52 -19.81
CA PHE A 15 8.21 9.44 -18.71
C PHE A 15 9.46 9.97 -17.99
N GLY A 16 9.68 11.27 -18.19
CA GLY A 16 10.80 12.05 -17.67
C GLY A 16 10.67 12.45 -16.19
N LEU A 17 11.65 13.26 -15.81
CA LEU A 17 12.07 13.61 -14.45
C LEU A 17 11.12 14.58 -13.76
N TYR A 18 10.56 14.18 -12.62
CA TYR A 18 9.75 15.06 -11.77
C TYR A 18 10.02 14.77 -10.29
N LYS A 19 9.98 15.81 -9.43
CA LYS A 19 10.24 15.71 -7.99
C LYS A 19 8.90 15.84 -7.27
N SER A 20 8.34 14.74 -6.80
CA SER A 20 7.05 14.75 -6.11
C SER A 20 7.00 13.75 -4.93
N GLN A 21 6.12 13.97 -3.95
CA GLN A 21 6.28 13.59 -2.53
C GLN A 21 5.07 12.84 -1.92
N GLU A 22 5.03 11.53 -2.12
CA GLU A 22 3.97 10.53 -1.82
C GLU A 22 2.70 10.88 -0.97
N THR A 23 1.50 10.48 -1.44
CA THR A 23 0.22 10.47 -0.67
C THR A 23 0.23 9.52 0.53
N LEU A 24 0.01 8.21 0.30
CA LEU A 24 0.23 7.18 1.31
C LEU A 24 1.62 6.60 1.06
N PRO A 25 2.55 6.71 2.03
CA PRO A 25 3.86 6.12 1.89
C PRO A 25 3.79 4.58 1.75
N TYR A 26 4.52 4.06 0.77
CA TYR A 26 4.51 2.62 0.45
C TYR A 26 5.51 1.87 1.32
N TYR A 27 5.00 1.22 2.36
CA TYR A 27 5.79 0.36 3.20
C TYR A 27 5.38 -1.10 3.01
N GLN A 28 5.33 -1.86 4.10
CA GLN A 28 5.07 -3.30 4.08
C GLN A 28 3.67 -3.63 4.58
N GLN A 29 2.74 -2.66 4.64
CA GLN A 29 1.37 -2.88 5.15
C GLN A 29 0.67 -4.01 4.39
N TYR A 30 0.98 -4.20 3.10
CA TYR A 30 0.43 -5.29 2.28
C TYR A 30 0.80 -6.69 2.79
N LEU A 31 1.91 -6.83 3.54
CA LEU A 31 2.31 -8.08 4.18
C LEU A 31 1.56 -8.32 5.50
N LEU A 32 0.88 -7.30 6.03
CA LEU A 32 0.16 -7.30 7.30
C LEU A 32 -1.35 -7.01 7.12
N GLU A 33 -1.97 -7.66 6.14
CA GLU A 33 -3.41 -7.55 5.82
C GLU A 33 -3.88 -6.18 5.27
N GLY A 34 -2.94 -5.30 4.91
CA GLY A 34 -3.22 -3.98 4.33
C GLY A 34 -3.11 -3.91 2.80
N ASP A 35 -3.25 -5.02 2.07
CA ASP A 35 -3.11 -5.05 0.60
C ASP A 35 -4.18 -4.23 -0.14
N PHE A 36 -5.38 -4.14 0.42
CA PHE A 36 -6.47 -3.29 -0.06
C PHE A 36 -6.15 -1.78 -0.05
N LEU A 37 -5.16 -1.34 0.74
CA LEU A 37 -4.70 0.05 0.75
C LEU A 37 -3.98 0.42 -0.55
N PHE A 38 -3.42 -0.57 -1.25
CA PHE A 38 -2.62 -0.38 -2.46
C PHE A 38 -3.35 -0.82 -3.72
N ASN A 39 -4.22 -1.82 -3.61
CA ASN A 39 -4.96 -2.35 -4.75
C ASN A 39 -6.46 -2.41 -4.43
N PRO A 40 -7.29 -1.50 -4.98
CA PRO A 40 -8.73 -1.49 -4.72
C PRO A 40 -9.44 -2.76 -5.22
N ALA A 41 -8.82 -3.58 -6.08
CA ALA A 41 -9.36 -4.88 -6.47
C ALA A 41 -9.41 -5.90 -5.31
N GLN A 42 -8.76 -5.62 -4.19
CA GLN A 42 -8.76 -6.46 -2.98
C GLN A 42 -9.90 -6.12 -2.00
N TYR A 43 -10.70 -5.07 -2.23
CA TYR A 43 -11.85 -4.79 -1.37
C TYR A 43 -12.80 -5.98 -1.34
N GLY A 44 -13.13 -6.45 -0.14
CA GLY A 44 -14.04 -7.59 0.02
C GLY A 44 -13.49 -8.91 -0.52
N LYS A 45 -12.16 -9.09 -0.58
CA LYS A 45 -11.52 -10.37 -0.99
C LYS A 45 -11.91 -11.56 -0.11
N THR A 46 -12.25 -11.30 1.15
CA THR A 46 -12.76 -12.29 2.11
C THR A 46 -14.27 -12.14 2.26
N ASP A 47 -14.90 -13.15 2.87
CA ASP A 47 -16.32 -13.09 3.19
C ASP A 47 -16.63 -12.28 4.43
N ASN A 48 -15.63 -11.87 5.20
CA ASN A 48 -15.78 -11.09 6.43
C ASN A 48 -15.86 -9.58 6.12
N VAL A 49 -16.41 -8.84 7.09
CA VAL A 49 -16.17 -7.39 7.18
C VAL A 49 -14.84 -7.22 7.93
N VAL A 50 -13.81 -6.74 7.23
CA VAL A 50 -12.44 -6.66 7.74
C VAL A 50 -12.12 -5.25 8.18
N LEU A 51 -11.82 -5.08 9.47
CA LEU A 51 -11.23 -3.86 10.03
C LEU A 51 -9.71 -4.06 10.16
N ASN A 52 -8.94 -3.12 9.63
CA ASN A 52 -7.47 -3.14 9.67
C ASN A 52 -6.94 -1.79 10.18
N LEU A 53 -6.08 -1.83 11.20
CA LEU A 53 -5.39 -0.71 11.79
C LEU A 53 -3.88 -0.91 11.60
N ASN A 54 -3.19 0.06 11.03
CA ASN A 54 -1.74 0.03 10.92
C ASN A 54 -1.13 1.25 11.60
N TYR A 55 0.00 1.03 12.25
CA TYR A 55 0.88 2.08 12.75
C TYR A 55 2.29 1.80 12.26
N GLN A 56 2.93 2.81 11.70
CA GLN A 56 4.32 2.74 11.29
C GLN A 56 5.09 3.96 11.76
N LYS A 57 6.32 3.73 12.20
CA LYS A 57 7.30 4.77 12.49
C LYS A 57 8.64 4.44 11.86
N GLN A 58 9.19 5.39 11.10
CA GLN A 58 10.57 5.33 10.62
C GLN A 58 11.51 6.03 11.60
N PHE A 59 12.81 5.78 11.49
CA PHE A 59 13.84 6.55 12.20
C PHE A 59 13.53 6.76 13.69
N SER A 60 13.43 5.64 14.42
CA SER A 60 12.93 5.63 15.79
C SER A 60 13.63 6.55 16.77
N GLN A 61 14.87 6.99 16.48
CA GLN A 61 15.64 7.90 17.33
C GLN A 61 15.27 9.37 17.15
N PHE A 62 14.51 9.74 16.12
CA PHE A 62 14.04 11.11 15.93
C PHE A 62 12.62 11.28 16.48
N SER A 63 12.39 12.35 17.24
CA SER A 63 11.11 12.66 17.90
C SER A 63 10.00 12.93 16.88
N GLU A 64 10.29 13.74 15.85
CA GLU A 64 9.35 14.09 14.77
C GLU A 64 9.61 13.29 13.47
N SER A 65 10.02 12.03 13.62
CA SER A 65 10.27 11.14 12.48
C SER A 65 9.01 10.82 11.66
N PRO A 66 9.18 10.42 10.38
CA PRO A 66 8.09 9.95 9.53
C PRO A 66 7.28 8.87 10.23
N ASN A 67 5.97 9.08 10.35
CA ASN A 67 5.06 8.11 10.95
C ASN A 67 3.71 8.14 10.26
N VAL A 68 3.18 6.95 9.97
CA VAL A 68 1.91 6.76 9.29
C VAL A 68 0.98 5.96 10.18
N GLN A 69 -0.27 6.40 10.28
CA GLN A 69 -1.37 5.63 10.82
C GLN A 69 -2.41 5.44 9.74
N SER A 70 -3.00 4.25 9.67
CA SER A 70 -4.13 4.00 8.79
C SER A 70 -5.18 3.15 9.47
N ILE A 71 -6.44 3.47 9.23
CA ILE A 71 -7.58 2.61 9.51
C ILE A 71 -8.27 2.29 8.18
N GLY A 72 -8.62 1.04 7.97
CA GLY A 72 -9.37 0.62 6.80
C GLY A 72 -10.44 -0.39 7.15
N LEU A 73 -11.55 -0.32 6.42
CA LEU A 73 -12.68 -1.22 6.52
C LEU A 73 -13.05 -1.66 5.12
N HIS A 74 -13.14 -2.96 4.87
CA HIS A 74 -13.65 -3.46 3.59
C HIS A 74 -14.48 -4.73 3.77
N ALA A 75 -15.40 -4.98 2.84
CA ALA A 75 -16.29 -6.12 2.89
C ALA A 75 -16.76 -6.51 1.49
N ASN A 76 -17.17 -7.77 1.34
CA ASN A 76 -18.08 -8.13 0.27
C ASN A 76 -19.49 -7.64 0.63
N ILE A 77 -20.03 -6.69 -0.13
CA ILE A 77 -21.26 -5.96 0.22
C ILE A 77 -22.50 -6.48 -0.49
N PHE A 78 -22.33 -7.08 -1.67
CA PHE A 78 -23.43 -7.65 -2.43
C PHE A 78 -22.90 -8.60 -3.50
N ASP A 79 -23.29 -9.87 -3.45
CA ASP A 79 -22.93 -10.86 -4.46
C ASP A 79 -21.41 -10.86 -4.75
N ARG A 80 -21.00 -10.39 -5.93
CA ARG A 80 -19.59 -10.29 -6.34
C ARG A 80 -19.00 -8.89 -6.21
N VAL A 81 -19.68 -7.99 -5.51
CA VAL A 81 -19.28 -6.60 -5.30
C VAL A 81 -18.62 -6.46 -3.93
N GLY A 82 -17.38 -5.98 -3.91
CA GLY A 82 -16.70 -5.53 -2.71
C GLY A 82 -16.73 -4.01 -2.59
N ALA A 83 -16.64 -3.51 -1.36
CA ALA A 83 -16.44 -2.09 -1.09
C ALA A 83 -15.45 -1.90 0.05
N GLY A 84 -14.78 -0.75 0.04
CA GLY A 84 -13.78 -0.41 1.03
C GLY A 84 -13.73 1.09 1.30
N LEU A 85 -13.36 1.41 2.53
CA LEU A 85 -13.08 2.76 3.02
C LEU A 85 -11.76 2.72 3.78
N SER A 86 -10.94 3.75 3.64
CA SER A 86 -9.77 3.93 4.50
C SER A 86 -9.53 5.39 4.83
N PHE A 87 -8.93 5.60 5.98
CA PHE A 87 -8.39 6.88 6.41
C PHE A 87 -6.93 6.67 6.79
N PHE A 88 -6.08 7.62 6.42
CA PHE A 88 -4.71 7.65 6.89
C PHE A 88 -4.31 9.05 7.35
N LYS A 89 -3.31 9.07 8.21
CA LYS A 89 -2.58 10.25 8.63
C LYS A 89 -1.09 9.94 8.53
N ASP A 90 -0.35 10.79 7.85
CA ASP A 90 1.11 10.78 7.79
C ASP A 90 1.64 12.07 8.41
N GLN A 91 2.79 11.96 9.06
CA GLN A 91 3.50 13.10 9.63
C GLN A 91 4.99 12.90 9.44
N ASN A 92 5.62 13.88 8.81
CA ASN A 92 7.04 13.94 8.54
C ASN A 92 7.58 15.33 8.94
N GLY A 93 8.00 15.46 10.20
CA GLY A 93 8.44 16.75 10.76
C GLY A 93 7.34 17.82 10.70
N PRO A 94 7.58 18.96 10.01
CA PRO A 94 6.62 20.05 9.86
C PRO A 94 5.53 19.76 8.82
N ILE A 95 5.69 18.72 8.00
CA ILE A 95 4.71 18.34 6.98
C ILE A 95 3.81 17.26 7.57
N SER A 96 2.50 17.44 7.40
CA SER A 96 1.50 16.44 7.72
C SER A 96 0.56 16.26 6.56
N SER A 97 0.06 15.04 6.39
CA SER A 97 -0.96 14.77 5.40
C SER A 97 -1.98 13.80 5.93
N ASN A 98 -3.19 13.90 5.41
CA ASN A 98 -4.25 12.95 5.70
C ASN A 98 -5.04 12.67 4.43
N GLY A 99 -5.55 11.45 4.32
CA GLY A 99 -6.39 11.06 3.21
C GLY A 99 -7.56 10.22 3.64
N ILE A 100 -8.68 10.39 2.94
CA ILE A 100 -9.84 9.50 3.01
C ILE A 100 -10.01 8.90 1.63
N SER A 101 -10.01 7.57 1.56
CA SER A 101 -10.29 6.85 0.33
C SER A 101 -11.54 5.98 0.45
N GLY A 102 -12.25 5.85 -0.66
CA GLY A 102 -13.44 5.01 -0.75
C GLY A 102 -13.64 4.48 -2.16
N GLY A 103 -14.07 3.23 -2.25
CA GLY A 103 -14.21 2.58 -3.55
C GLY A 103 -14.90 1.23 -3.50
N ALA A 104 -14.88 0.59 -4.66
CA ALA A 104 -15.53 -0.67 -4.90
C ALA A 104 -14.68 -1.58 -5.80
N SER A 105 -14.95 -2.87 -5.69
CA SER A 105 -14.37 -3.93 -6.49
C SER A 105 -15.47 -4.84 -7.03
N TYR A 106 -15.16 -5.55 -8.10
CA TYR A 106 -15.99 -6.60 -8.65
C TYR A 106 -15.16 -7.86 -8.87
N PHE A 107 -15.70 -9.00 -8.48
CA PHE A 107 -15.06 -10.31 -8.58
C PHE A 107 -15.72 -11.15 -9.69
N ILE A 108 -14.89 -11.85 -10.44
CA ILE A 108 -15.26 -12.80 -11.47
C ILE A 108 -14.67 -14.15 -11.03
N PRO A 109 -15.51 -15.10 -10.61
CA PRO A 109 -15.04 -16.44 -10.28
C PRO A 109 -14.47 -17.10 -11.53
N ILE A 110 -13.35 -17.81 -11.37
CA ILE A 110 -12.67 -18.55 -12.42
C ILE A 110 -13.08 -20.02 -12.37
N ASP A 111 -13.38 -20.53 -11.16
CA ASP A 111 -13.95 -21.84 -10.88
C ASP A 111 -15.39 -21.73 -10.36
N ASP A 112 -16.11 -22.84 -10.46
CA ASP A 112 -17.49 -23.00 -10.00
C ASP A 112 -17.54 -23.84 -8.70
N ASP A 113 -16.43 -23.92 -7.95
CA ASP A 113 -16.29 -24.86 -6.83
C ASP A 113 -16.96 -24.39 -5.53
N GLY A 114 -17.55 -23.19 -5.51
CA GLY A 114 -18.19 -22.67 -4.31
C GLY A 114 -17.24 -21.90 -3.40
N GLU A 115 -15.92 -22.00 -3.62
CA GLU A 115 -14.89 -21.43 -2.78
C GLU A 115 -14.26 -20.20 -3.47
N ARG A 116 -14.07 -19.09 -2.74
CA ARG A 116 -13.46 -17.86 -3.30
C ARG A 116 -11.93 -17.99 -3.54
N LYS A 117 -11.48 -19.17 -3.95
CA LYS A 117 -10.08 -19.55 -4.13
C LYS A 117 -9.56 -19.20 -5.51
N SER A 118 -10.39 -19.25 -6.56
CA SER A 118 -10.00 -18.75 -7.88
C SER A 118 -10.90 -17.64 -8.38
N GLN A 119 -10.39 -16.42 -8.36
CA GLN A 119 -11.14 -15.24 -8.76
C GLN A 119 -10.22 -14.22 -9.44
N PHE A 120 -10.73 -13.61 -10.50
CA PHE A 120 -10.20 -12.37 -11.04
C PHE A 120 -11.01 -11.22 -10.48
N SER A 121 -10.37 -10.13 -10.09
CA SER A 121 -11.06 -8.93 -9.63
C SER A 121 -10.47 -7.68 -10.25
N PHE A 122 -11.31 -6.66 -10.33
CA PHE A 122 -10.91 -5.30 -10.65
C PHE A 122 -11.61 -4.35 -9.71
N GLY A 123 -11.00 -3.20 -9.45
CA GLY A 123 -11.54 -2.23 -8.52
C GLY A 123 -11.04 -0.83 -8.80
N THR A 124 -11.77 0.12 -8.23
CA THR A 124 -11.43 1.53 -8.28
C THR A 124 -11.74 2.18 -6.94
N ASN A 125 -10.98 3.21 -6.59
CA ASN A 125 -11.33 4.08 -5.48
C ASN A 125 -11.00 5.54 -5.81
N VAL A 126 -11.59 6.45 -5.04
CA VAL A 126 -11.24 7.87 -5.03
C VAL A 126 -10.63 8.19 -3.67
N ASN A 127 -9.54 8.96 -3.67
CA ASN A 127 -8.85 9.42 -2.48
C ASN A 127 -8.87 10.95 -2.42
N PHE A 128 -9.39 11.48 -1.31
CA PHE A 128 -9.35 12.89 -0.98
C PHE A 128 -8.16 13.14 -0.06
N TYR A 129 -7.18 13.88 -0.54
CA TYR A 129 -5.91 14.11 0.12
C TYR A 129 -5.79 15.56 0.56
N ASN A 130 -5.39 15.78 1.81
CA ASN A 130 -5.03 17.09 2.32
C ASN A 130 -3.62 17.04 2.88
N MET A 131 -2.76 17.96 2.43
CA MET A 131 -1.43 18.18 2.97
C MET A 131 -1.41 19.52 3.69
N HIS A 132 -0.70 19.59 4.80
CA HIS A 132 -0.50 20.79 5.60
C HIS A 132 0.96 20.94 6.01
N ILE A 133 1.49 22.15 5.91
CA ILE A 133 2.83 22.51 6.38
C ILE A 133 2.70 23.43 7.59
N ASP A 134 3.23 23.01 8.74
CA ASP A 134 3.31 23.82 9.95
C ASP A 134 4.55 24.73 9.88
N LEU A 135 4.32 25.97 9.42
CA LEU A 135 5.38 26.97 9.30
C LEU A 135 5.98 27.37 10.66
N ALA A 136 5.26 27.22 11.76
CA ALA A 136 5.76 27.58 13.10
C ALA A 136 6.90 26.66 13.57
N LYS A 137 7.02 25.48 12.96
CA LYS A 137 8.12 24.53 13.20
C LYS A 137 9.34 24.78 12.32
N LEU A 138 9.25 25.70 11.35
CA LEU A 138 10.36 26.04 10.48
C LEU A 138 11.27 27.07 11.15
N SER A 139 12.58 26.86 11.04
CA SER A 139 13.60 27.84 11.43
C SER A 139 14.24 28.40 10.16
N PRO A 140 13.65 29.44 9.54
CA PRO A 140 14.15 29.98 8.29
C PRO A 140 15.52 30.63 8.47
N GLN A 141 16.34 30.54 7.43
CA GLN A 141 17.64 31.20 7.40
C GLN A 141 17.49 32.73 7.41
N ASP A 142 16.48 33.26 6.70
CA ASP A 142 16.14 34.67 6.65
C ASP A 142 14.88 34.94 7.47
N PRO A 143 14.99 35.59 8.65
CA PRO A 143 13.83 35.95 9.46
C PRO A 143 12.91 36.91 8.68
N GLY A 144 11.64 36.53 8.54
CA GLY A 144 10.65 37.32 7.79
C GLY A 144 10.61 37.06 6.28
N ASP A 145 11.14 35.92 5.81
CA ASP A 145 10.99 35.49 4.42
C ASP A 145 9.52 35.54 3.96
N PRO A 146 9.16 36.38 2.98
CA PRO A 146 7.78 36.54 2.52
C PRO A 146 7.22 35.29 1.85
N THR A 147 8.05 34.35 1.41
CA THR A 147 7.59 33.05 0.86
C THR A 147 7.03 32.13 1.96
N LEU A 148 7.46 32.34 3.21
CA LEU A 148 6.96 31.68 4.41
C LEU A 148 5.90 32.53 5.14
N ALA A 149 5.48 33.64 4.54
CA ALA A 149 4.37 34.47 5.02
C ALA A 149 3.05 34.18 4.29
N SER A 150 3.02 33.16 3.42
CA SER A 150 1.84 32.78 2.65
C SER A 150 0.74 32.21 3.56
N ASP A 151 -0.51 32.63 3.33
CA ASP A 151 -1.70 32.08 3.99
C ASP A 151 -2.06 30.66 3.49
N ALA A 152 -1.44 30.19 2.40
CA ALA A 152 -1.73 28.89 1.78
C ALA A 152 -0.82 27.78 2.32
N ASN A 153 -1.05 27.39 3.58
CA ASN A 153 -0.32 26.31 4.25
C ASN A 153 -0.94 24.92 4.06
N SER A 154 -2.00 24.81 3.25
CA SER A 154 -2.66 23.55 2.97
C SER A 154 -2.93 23.38 1.48
N LEU A 155 -2.87 22.12 1.04
CA LEU A 155 -3.11 21.70 -0.33
C LEU A 155 -4.13 20.56 -0.31
N PHE A 156 -5.18 20.69 -1.11
CA PHE A 156 -6.19 19.66 -1.28
C PHE A 156 -6.12 19.09 -2.70
N LEU A 157 -6.07 17.77 -2.82
CA LEU A 157 -5.98 17.05 -4.09
C LEU A 157 -6.93 15.87 -4.08
N VAL A 158 -7.48 15.56 -5.24
CA VAL A 158 -8.33 14.39 -5.46
C VAL A 158 -7.63 13.44 -6.40
N TYR A 159 -7.52 12.18 -6.00
CA TYR A 159 -6.88 11.12 -6.75
C TYR A 159 -7.85 9.98 -7.06
N ALA A 160 -7.67 9.32 -8.20
CA ALA A 160 -8.24 8.02 -8.50
C ALA A 160 -7.18 6.93 -8.38
N ASN A 161 -7.63 5.74 -8.00
CA ASN A 161 -6.82 4.53 -7.98
C ASN A 161 -7.56 3.44 -8.75
N LEU A 162 -6.83 2.68 -9.57
CA LEU A 162 -7.34 1.55 -10.33
C LEU A 162 -6.55 0.29 -9.99
N GLY A 163 -7.20 -0.86 -9.96
CA GLY A 163 -6.58 -2.11 -9.59
C GLY A 163 -7.16 -3.31 -10.30
N MET A 164 -6.33 -4.33 -10.50
CA MET A 164 -6.72 -5.67 -10.89
C MET A 164 -5.97 -6.68 -10.03
N ALA A 165 -6.60 -7.81 -9.75
CA ALA A 165 -5.97 -8.92 -9.05
C ALA A 165 -6.49 -10.25 -9.60
N VAL A 166 -5.68 -11.28 -9.45
CA VAL A 166 -6.05 -12.65 -9.74
C VAL A 166 -5.52 -13.55 -8.64
N THR A 167 -6.40 -14.40 -8.13
CA THR A 167 -6.03 -15.58 -7.37
C THR A 167 -6.46 -16.78 -8.19
N TYR A 168 -5.57 -17.74 -8.36
CA TYR A 168 -5.87 -18.99 -9.06
C TYR A 168 -5.15 -20.12 -8.35
N ARG A 169 -5.91 -20.96 -7.65
CA ARG A 169 -5.37 -22.00 -6.77
C ARG A 169 -4.43 -21.37 -5.73
N ASN A 170 -3.13 -21.68 -5.79
CA ASN A 170 -2.12 -21.19 -4.86
C ASN A 170 -1.34 -19.98 -5.40
N PHE A 171 -1.64 -19.54 -6.63
CA PHE A 171 -0.98 -18.38 -7.23
C PHE A 171 -1.81 -17.13 -7.00
N SER A 172 -1.14 -16.03 -6.64
CA SER A 172 -1.74 -14.71 -6.56
C SER A 172 -0.90 -13.70 -7.35
N ALA A 173 -1.58 -12.79 -8.05
CA ALA A 173 -0.94 -11.64 -8.69
C ALA A 173 -1.86 -10.44 -8.70
N GLY A 174 -1.27 -9.25 -8.78
CA GLY A 174 -2.01 -8.00 -8.82
C GLY A 174 -1.24 -6.92 -9.55
N VAL A 175 -2.00 -5.99 -10.12
CA VAL A 175 -1.49 -4.74 -10.67
C VAL A 175 -2.38 -3.60 -10.22
N SER A 176 -1.80 -2.46 -9.89
CA SER A 176 -2.58 -1.24 -9.62
C SER A 176 -1.87 0.00 -10.11
N VAL A 177 -2.67 1.00 -10.46
CA VAL A 177 -2.22 2.36 -10.75
C VAL A 177 -2.83 3.25 -9.69
N ASN A 178 -1.98 3.85 -8.87
CA ASN A 178 -2.39 4.66 -7.75
C ASN A 178 -1.98 6.12 -7.94
N ASP A 179 -2.69 7.02 -7.27
CA ASP A 179 -2.42 8.46 -7.27
C ASP A 179 -2.54 9.07 -8.68
N ILE A 180 -3.60 8.72 -9.40
CA ILE A 180 -3.99 9.37 -10.66
C ILE A 180 -4.68 10.70 -10.31
N ALA A 181 -4.04 11.84 -10.55
CA ALA A 181 -4.65 13.13 -10.23
C ALA A 181 -5.95 13.36 -11.04
N LEU A 182 -7.02 13.73 -10.35
CA LEU A 182 -8.32 14.10 -10.96
C LEU A 182 -8.58 15.62 -10.95
N THR A 183 -7.81 16.35 -10.16
CA THR A 183 -7.87 17.80 -10.02
C THR A 183 -6.46 18.37 -10.15
N ASN A 184 -6.34 19.56 -10.74
CA ASN A 184 -5.08 20.29 -10.92
C ASN A 184 -4.11 19.66 -11.94
N ASP A 185 -4.56 19.53 -13.19
CA ASP A 185 -3.74 19.12 -14.37
C ASP A 185 -2.67 20.15 -14.78
N ILE A 186 -2.48 21.20 -13.98
CA ILE A 186 -1.48 22.23 -14.21
C ILE A 186 -0.28 21.88 -13.30
N PRO A 187 0.92 21.65 -13.85
CA PRO A 187 2.10 21.17 -13.09
C PRO A 187 2.58 22.14 -11.99
N ILE A 188 1.93 23.29 -11.82
CA ILE A 188 2.28 24.32 -10.86
C ILE A 188 0.97 24.97 -10.38
N VAL A 189 0.41 24.49 -9.26
CA VAL A 189 -0.50 25.31 -8.45
C VAL A 189 0.33 25.84 -7.29
N ASN A 190 0.58 27.15 -7.26
CA ASN A 190 1.42 27.81 -6.24
C ASN A 190 2.85 27.26 -6.10
N GLY A 191 3.44 26.64 -7.14
CA GLY A 191 4.79 26.06 -7.03
C GLY A 191 4.83 24.60 -6.57
N ILE A 192 3.68 23.96 -6.36
CA ILE A 192 3.58 22.59 -5.83
C ILE A 192 3.05 21.64 -6.92
N GLU A 193 3.81 20.56 -7.16
CA GLU A 193 3.54 19.54 -8.18
C GLU A 193 2.64 18.42 -7.62
N PRO A 194 1.64 17.91 -8.37
CA PRO A 194 0.83 16.76 -7.96
C PRO A 194 1.68 15.52 -7.64
N GLU A 195 1.12 14.61 -6.82
CA GLU A 195 1.81 13.37 -6.40
C GLU A 195 2.19 12.47 -7.59
N PRO A 196 3.34 11.76 -7.52
CA PRO A 196 3.76 10.92 -8.62
C PRO A 196 2.84 9.71 -8.67
N THR A 197 2.16 9.50 -9.80
CA THR A 197 1.39 8.28 -10.05
C THR A 197 2.28 7.05 -9.88
N LYS A 198 1.75 6.04 -9.19
CA LYS A 198 2.47 4.82 -8.83
C LYS A 198 1.88 3.63 -9.56
N PHE A 199 2.75 2.78 -10.09
CA PHE A 199 2.40 1.50 -10.69
C PHE A 199 2.90 0.40 -9.78
N ASN A 200 1.98 -0.38 -9.23
CA ASN A 200 2.28 -1.54 -8.40
C ASN A 200 2.06 -2.81 -9.20
N ILE A 201 2.99 -3.75 -9.04
CA ILE A 201 2.88 -5.10 -9.56
C ILE A 201 3.29 -6.03 -8.44
N ASN A 202 2.47 -7.02 -8.12
CA ASN A 202 2.80 -8.03 -7.13
C ASN A 202 2.47 -9.43 -7.64
N ALA A 203 3.22 -10.41 -7.17
CA ALA A 203 2.96 -11.82 -7.42
C ALA A 203 3.46 -12.67 -6.25
N GLY A 204 2.80 -13.80 -6.02
CA GLY A 204 3.17 -14.76 -4.99
C GLY A 204 2.62 -16.15 -5.30
N TYR A 205 3.20 -17.15 -4.63
CA TYR A 205 2.75 -18.52 -4.76
C TYR A 205 2.86 -19.25 -3.41
N ASP A 206 1.80 -19.93 -2.98
CA ASP A 206 1.79 -20.68 -1.73
C ASP A 206 2.21 -22.13 -1.97
N PHE A 207 3.42 -22.49 -1.53
CA PHE A 207 3.93 -23.87 -1.59
C PHE A 207 3.52 -24.65 -0.36
N TYR A 208 2.44 -25.43 -0.48
CA TYR A 208 1.99 -26.34 0.58
C TYR A 208 2.94 -27.52 0.72
N LEU A 209 3.54 -27.65 1.91
CA LEU A 209 4.38 -28.79 2.28
C LEU A 209 3.56 -29.88 2.96
N ASN A 210 2.48 -29.48 3.63
CA ASN A 210 1.39 -30.32 4.12
C ASN A 210 0.12 -29.47 4.30
N ASP A 211 -0.97 -30.05 4.77
CA ASP A 211 -2.27 -29.38 4.91
C ASP A 211 -2.26 -28.20 5.92
N GLN A 212 -1.31 -28.21 6.86
CA GLN A 212 -1.19 -27.21 7.92
C GLN A 212 0.01 -26.27 7.74
N PHE A 213 0.85 -26.47 6.72
CA PHE A 213 2.10 -25.71 6.57
C PHE A 213 2.40 -25.40 5.11
N TYR A 214 2.58 -24.11 4.83
CA TYR A 214 2.98 -23.64 3.51
C TYR A 214 4.02 -22.52 3.60
N VAL A 215 4.75 -22.33 2.50
CA VAL A 215 5.73 -21.26 2.35
C VAL A 215 5.39 -20.42 1.12
N SER A 216 5.32 -19.11 1.30
CA SER A 216 4.92 -18.12 0.29
C SER A 216 6.09 -17.21 -0.07
N PRO A 217 6.87 -17.51 -1.13
CA PRO A 217 7.64 -16.50 -1.81
C PRO A 217 6.70 -15.51 -2.51
N SER A 218 6.99 -14.22 -2.37
CA SER A 218 6.29 -13.18 -3.11
C SER A 218 7.22 -12.03 -3.48
N VAL A 219 6.83 -11.27 -4.49
CA VAL A 219 7.51 -10.07 -4.93
C VAL A 219 6.50 -8.95 -5.09
N LEU A 220 6.88 -7.75 -4.67
CA LEU A 220 6.16 -6.51 -4.98
C LEU A 220 7.14 -5.54 -5.62
N MET A 221 6.75 -4.97 -6.75
CA MET A 221 7.46 -3.91 -7.44
C MET A 221 6.57 -2.68 -7.50
N ASN A 222 7.11 -1.56 -7.05
CA ASN A 222 6.48 -0.25 -7.15
C ASN A 222 7.34 0.62 -8.08
N PHE A 223 6.71 1.22 -9.07
CA PHE A 223 7.33 2.15 -10.02
C PHE A 223 6.61 3.49 -9.92
N SER A 224 7.36 4.56 -9.69
CA SER A 224 6.82 5.91 -9.61
C SER A 224 7.21 6.72 -10.85
N THR A 225 6.36 7.65 -11.26
CA THR A 225 6.65 8.56 -12.39
C THR A 225 7.91 9.41 -12.18
N ASN A 226 8.36 9.59 -10.93
CA ASN A 226 9.63 10.24 -10.58
C ASN A 226 10.89 9.36 -10.81
N SER A 227 10.75 8.24 -11.52
CA SER A 227 11.81 7.25 -11.78
C SER A 227 12.29 6.46 -10.55
N SER A 228 11.65 6.61 -9.38
CA SER A 228 11.89 5.72 -8.24
C SER A 228 11.30 4.34 -8.50
N ARG A 229 12.05 3.31 -8.11
CA ARG A 229 11.62 1.92 -8.19
C ARG A 229 11.93 1.23 -6.89
N ILE A 230 10.93 0.65 -6.25
CA ILE A 230 11.09 -0.17 -5.05
C ILE A 230 10.76 -1.61 -5.43
N THR A 231 11.57 -2.55 -4.95
CA THR A 231 11.30 -3.98 -5.11
C THR A 231 11.49 -4.67 -3.78
N ASP A 232 10.41 -5.30 -3.32
CA ASP A 232 10.36 -6.17 -2.16
C ASP A 232 10.36 -7.62 -2.61
N MET A 233 11.31 -8.40 -2.11
CA MET A 233 11.33 -9.84 -2.25
C MET A 233 11.05 -10.44 -0.87
N ASN A 234 9.98 -11.22 -0.77
CA ASN A 234 9.48 -11.71 0.51
C ASN A 234 9.47 -13.23 0.52
N LEU A 235 9.70 -13.80 1.70
CA LEU A 235 9.49 -15.21 1.98
C LEU A 235 8.79 -15.33 3.33
N MET A 236 7.60 -15.92 3.34
CA MET A 236 6.77 -16.11 4.52
C MET A 236 6.47 -17.59 4.70
N ALA A 237 6.66 -18.13 5.90
CA ALA A 237 6.19 -19.46 6.25
C ALA A 237 4.95 -19.33 7.13
N THR A 238 3.91 -20.11 6.86
CA THR A 238 2.64 -20.05 7.57
C THR A 238 2.23 -21.42 8.07
N LEU A 239 1.94 -21.48 9.37
CA LEU A 239 1.33 -22.60 10.07
C LEU A 239 -0.15 -22.32 10.28
N LEU A 240 -1.00 -23.24 9.82
CA LEU A 240 -2.45 -23.21 9.97
C LEU A 240 -2.85 -24.14 11.13
N GLY A 241 -3.69 -23.64 12.02
CA GLY A 241 -4.48 -24.40 12.97
C GLY A 241 -5.97 -24.19 12.70
N ASP A 242 -6.83 -24.80 13.50
CA ASP A 242 -8.27 -24.84 13.22
C ASP A 242 -8.93 -23.44 13.29
N GLU A 243 -8.57 -22.65 14.31
CA GLU A 243 -9.06 -21.28 14.49
C GLU A 243 -7.92 -20.25 14.55
N SER A 244 -6.69 -20.65 14.22
CA SER A 244 -5.54 -19.76 14.32
C SER A 244 -4.56 -20.00 13.19
N SER A 245 -3.79 -18.97 12.85
CA SER A 245 -2.68 -19.11 11.93
C SER A 245 -1.51 -18.30 12.44
N PHE A 246 -0.29 -18.81 12.28
CA PHE A 246 0.92 -18.09 12.61
C PHE A 246 1.80 -18.04 11.37
N SER A 247 2.28 -16.86 11.01
CA SER A 247 3.22 -16.66 9.92
C SER A 247 4.47 -15.94 10.39
N ALA A 248 5.62 -16.40 9.93
CA ALA A 248 6.90 -15.77 10.16
C ALA A 248 7.73 -15.77 8.89
N GLY A 249 8.45 -14.69 8.64
CA GLY A 249 9.17 -14.52 7.39
C GLY A 249 10.08 -13.31 7.38
N ALA A 250 10.60 -13.00 6.21
CA ALA A 250 11.39 -11.81 5.99
C ALA A 250 11.10 -11.19 4.62
N SER A 251 11.33 -9.89 4.54
CA SER A 251 11.25 -9.09 3.32
C SER A 251 12.58 -8.40 3.09
N PHE A 252 13.14 -8.55 1.89
CA PHE A 252 14.32 -7.84 1.44
C PHE A 252 13.90 -6.74 0.46
N ARG A 253 14.15 -5.50 0.85
CA ARG A 253 13.76 -4.31 0.09
C ARG A 253 14.97 -3.70 -0.60
N THR A 254 14.84 -3.49 -1.91
CA THR A 254 15.80 -2.76 -2.74
C THR A 254 15.13 -1.54 -3.35
N SER A 255 15.92 -0.49 -3.57
CA SER A 255 15.47 0.70 -4.29
C SER A 255 16.45 1.06 -5.38
N LYS A 256 15.91 1.45 -6.53
CA LYS A 256 16.67 1.98 -7.65
C LYS A 256 16.08 3.33 -8.03
N ASN A 257 16.93 4.34 -8.09
CA ASN A 257 16.59 5.66 -8.59
C ASN A 257 17.59 6.08 -9.67
N ARG A 258 17.46 7.31 -10.16
CA ARG A 258 18.39 7.94 -11.13
C ARG A 258 19.86 7.91 -10.70
N PHE A 259 20.13 7.91 -9.40
CA PHE A 259 21.47 8.07 -8.83
C PHE A 259 22.15 6.73 -8.50
N GLY A 260 21.40 5.62 -8.50
CA GLY A 260 21.96 4.31 -8.26
C GLY A 260 20.94 3.28 -7.79
N SER A 261 21.44 2.09 -7.48
CA SER A 261 20.69 1.03 -6.80
C SER A 261 21.22 0.90 -5.38
N GLN A 262 20.33 0.77 -4.42
CA GLN A 262 20.67 0.62 -3.01
C GLN A 262 19.82 -0.49 -2.38
N ASN A 263 20.44 -1.31 -1.54
CA ASN A 263 19.72 -2.23 -0.67
C ASN A 263 19.20 -1.40 0.51
N LEU A 264 17.88 -1.31 0.65
CA LEU A 264 17.28 -0.45 1.68
C LEU A 264 17.21 -1.15 3.02
N GLY A 265 16.86 -2.44 3.06
CA GLY A 265 16.76 -3.14 4.33
C GLY A 265 16.30 -4.59 4.24
N ILE A 266 16.46 -5.29 5.36
CA ILE A 266 15.83 -6.58 5.62
C ILE A 266 14.83 -6.38 6.77
N SER A 267 13.58 -6.78 6.57
CA SER A 267 12.56 -6.76 7.60
C SER A 267 12.15 -8.18 7.98
N PRO A 268 12.46 -8.71 9.17
CA PRO A 268 11.66 -9.79 9.74
C PRO A 268 10.20 -9.35 9.88
N ILE A 269 9.30 -10.30 9.65
CA ILE A 269 7.86 -10.11 9.72
C ILE A 269 7.27 -11.27 10.47
N VAL A 270 6.37 -10.97 11.40
CA VAL A 270 5.54 -11.97 12.08
C VAL A 270 4.09 -11.52 12.01
N LYS A 271 3.18 -12.44 11.79
CA LYS A 271 1.74 -12.19 11.94
C LYS A 271 1.03 -13.41 12.49
N ALA A 272 -0.02 -13.17 13.25
CA ALA A 272 -0.84 -14.22 13.82
C ALA A 272 -2.32 -13.84 13.70
N THR A 273 -3.14 -14.83 13.42
CA THR A 273 -4.59 -14.74 13.50
C THR A 273 -5.04 -15.69 14.59
N VAL A 274 -5.88 -15.22 15.50
CA VAL A 274 -6.48 -16.01 16.58
C VAL A 274 -7.97 -15.69 16.60
N SER A 275 -8.76 -16.69 16.22
CA SER A 275 -10.20 -16.55 15.96
C SER A 275 -10.43 -15.40 14.96
N ASN A 276 -11.15 -14.34 15.36
CA ASN A 276 -11.45 -13.21 14.51
C ASN A 276 -10.40 -12.09 14.55
N PHE A 277 -9.43 -12.14 15.46
CA PHE A 277 -8.40 -11.12 15.57
C PHE A 277 -7.18 -11.48 14.74
N PHE A 278 -6.56 -10.48 14.12
CA PHE A 278 -5.24 -10.64 13.54
C PHE A 278 -4.29 -9.54 14.01
N PHE A 279 -3.03 -9.91 14.12
CA PHE A 279 -1.94 -9.07 14.59
C PHE A 279 -0.74 -9.27 13.68
N GLY A 280 -0.01 -8.21 13.41
CA GLY A 280 1.18 -8.22 12.58
C GLY A 280 2.23 -7.26 13.10
N ALA A 281 3.48 -7.62 12.97
CA ALA A 281 4.60 -6.75 13.26
C ALA A 281 5.71 -6.95 12.24
N SER A 282 6.34 -5.85 11.83
CA SER A 282 7.60 -5.90 11.11
C SER A 282 8.58 -4.91 11.71
N TYR A 283 9.86 -5.26 11.61
CA TYR A 283 10.95 -4.39 12.04
C TYR A 283 11.95 -4.29 10.90
N ASN A 284 12.19 -3.10 10.39
CA ASN A 284 13.09 -2.90 9.26
C ASN A 284 14.50 -2.57 9.76
N PHE A 285 15.43 -3.48 9.49
CA PHE A 285 16.86 -3.22 9.61
C PHE A 285 17.33 -2.53 8.34
N GLY A 286 17.43 -1.20 8.39
CA GLY A 286 17.98 -0.44 7.27
C GLY A 286 19.45 -0.77 7.05
N LEU A 287 19.85 -0.91 5.79
CA LEU A 287 21.23 -1.21 5.38
C LEU A 287 22.00 0.04 4.91
N SER A 288 21.40 1.22 5.05
CA SER A 288 21.97 2.50 4.63
C SER A 288 22.70 3.20 5.78
N ASP A 289 23.63 4.10 5.44
CA ASP A 289 24.45 4.81 6.43
C ASP A 289 23.64 5.70 7.38
N ILE A 290 22.53 6.27 6.90
CA ILE A 290 21.65 7.12 7.72
C ILE A 290 21.00 6.33 8.86
N GLN A 291 20.87 5.02 8.69
CA GLN A 291 20.27 4.13 9.68
C GLN A 291 21.03 4.11 11.00
N GLN A 292 22.35 4.28 10.95
CA GLN A 292 23.21 4.28 12.15
C GLN A 292 22.87 5.44 13.09
N TYR A 293 22.37 6.55 12.55
CA TYR A 293 22.03 7.76 13.30
C TYR A 293 20.53 7.88 13.57
N ALA A 294 19.72 7.52 12.57
CA ALA A 294 18.29 7.72 12.61
C ALA A 294 17.54 6.58 13.34
N GLY A 295 18.15 5.40 13.46
CA GLY A 295 17.54 4.23 14.08
C GLY A 295 16.54 3.49 13.18
N SER A 296 16.19 2.27 13.59
CA SER A 296 15.27 1.34 12.91
C SER A 296 13.86 1.87 12.69
N SER A 297 13.19 1.26 11.72
CA SER A 297 11.76 1.49 11.48
C SER A 297 10.96 0.28 11.95
N PHE A 298 9.75 0.49 12.44
CA PHE A 298 8.86 -0.60 12.82
C PHE A 298 7.45 -0.33 12.34
N MET A 299 6.70 -1.40 12.14
CA MET A 299 5.31 -1.36 11.75
C MET A 299 4.53 -2.39 12.56
N LEU A 300 3.34 -2.00 13.00
CA LEU A 300 2.38 -2.83 13.70
C LEU A 300 1.06 -2.79 12.93
N SER A 301 0.40 -3.93 12.86
CA SER A 301 -0.93 -4.09 12.29
C SER A 301 -1.79 -4.84 13.29
N VAL A 302 -3.02 -4.38 13.48
CA VAL A 302 -4.04 -5.06 14.29
C VAL A 302 -5.35 -4.97 13.54
N GLY A 303 -6.14 -6.03 13.58
CA GLY A 303 -7.45 -5.97 12.99
C GLY A 303 -8.39 -7.06 13.47
N TYR A 304 -9.60 -6.99 12.94
CA TYR A 304 -10.69 -7.85 13.32
C TYR A 304 -11.55 -8.19 12.11
N ASN A 305 -11.87 -9.48 11.99
CA ASN A 305 -12.74 -10.06 10.98
C ASN A 305 -14.14 -10.22 11.59
N PHE A 306 -15.02 -9.26 11.36
CA PHE A 306 -16.42 -9.40 11.74
C PHE A 306 -17.13 -10.36 10.80
N GLU A 307 -18.04 -11.15 11.35
CA GLU A 307 -19.04 -11.83 10.53
C GLU A 307 -19.75 -10.81 9.64
N ASN A 308 -20.03 -11.20 8.39
CA ASN A 308 -20.55 -10.26 7.41
C ASN A 308 -22.04 -10.01 7.58
N PHE A 309 -22.32 -9.01 8.41
CA PHE A 309 -23.66 -8.48 8.64
C PHE A 309 -24.22 -7.67 7.45
N ILE A 310 -23.40 -7.36 6.43
CA ILE A 310 -23.81 -6.57 5.26
C ILE A 310 -24.36 -7.50 4.17
N ASN A 311 -23.58 -8.51 3.78
CA ASN A 311 -24.00 -9.54 2.83
C ASN A 311 -24.23 -10.88 3.54
N THR A 312 -25.36 -11.00 4.22
CA THR A 312 -25.78 -12.22 4.94
C THR A 312 -25.99 -13.43 4.03
N ARG A 313 -26.10 -13.20 2.72
CA ARG A 313 -26.29 -14.23 1.70
C ARG A 313 -24.97 -14.77 1.15
N GLY A 314 -23.85 -14.16 1.53
CA GLY A 314 -22.52 -14.49 1.05
C GLY A 314 -22.32 -14.20 -0.44
N TYR A 315 -21.14 -14.58 -0.91
CA TYR A 315 -20.76 -14.55 -2.32
C TYR A 315 -21.61 -15.55 -3.12
N ARG A 316 -22.16 -15.16 -4.28
CA ARG A 316 -23.00 -16.05 -5.11
C ARG A 316 -22.38 -16.29 -6.49
N TYR A 317 -22.57 -17.53 -6.96
CA TYR A 317 -22.18 -18.02 -8.28
C TYR A 317 -23.28 -17.74 -9.29
#